data_AF-A0A952IF32-F1
#
_entry.id   AF-A0A952IF32-F1
#
_cell.length_a   1.000
_cell.length_b   1.000
_cell.length_c   1.000
_cell.angle_alpha   90.00
_cell.angle_beta   90.00
_cell.angle_gamma   90.00
#
_symmetry.space_group_name_H-M   'P 1'
#
loop_
_entity.id
_entity.type
_entity.pdbx_description
1 polymer ?
#
loop_
_entity_poly.entity_id
_entity_poly.type
_entity_poly.pdbx_seq_one_letter_code
_entity_poly.pdbx_strand_id
1 'polypeptide(L)'
;MLAAHMATLVNAMKSSFHAPPPANDPPLFTAILKKSCEDFQVEEQIGIDFSGAGEHLYLQIEKRRLNSMDIVELLQSVYKVRSVDIGLSGLKDRNSVSSQWFSVRTPQDASAAEHAFEKFNRASDSSNAGDISDSAGRLRLLRAERHQRKLRRGTHISNGFSIRLHNVQCSDITSTVDAVLQRIQSIKDQGFPNYIGAQRFGQDQRNVERVQRWIASPKTRVSRQKRSLWLSVARSIIFNEVVAARVVD
;
A
#
# COMPACT_ATOMS: atom_id res chain seq x y z
N MET A 1 -31.25 16.50 -11.75
CA MET A 1 -30.57 16.15 -10.48
C MET A 1 -29.25 15.39 -10.70
N LEU A 2 -29.23 14.30 -11.48
CA LEU A 2 -27.99 13.53 -11.77
C LEU A 2 -26.95 14.33 -12.56
N ALA A 3 -27.38 15.13 -13.55
CA ALA A 3 -26.49 15.98 -14.35
C ALA A 3 -25.80 17.10 -13.53
N ALA A 4 -26.49 17.67 -12.53
CA ALA A 4 -25.92 18.69 -11.64
C ALA A 4 -24.86 18.09 -10.71
N HIS A 5 -25.15 16.94 -10.08
CA HIS A 5 -24.15 16.21 -9.29
C HIS A 5 -22.96 15.75 -10.14
N MET A 6 -23.19 15.34 -11.39
CA MET A 6 -22.11 15.00 -12.33
C MET A 6 -21.29 16.23 -12.73
N ALA A 7 -21.90 17.40 -12.91
CA ALA A 7 -21.20 18.64 -13.19
C ALA A 7 -20.36 19.12 -12.00
N THR A 8 -20.87 18.99 -10.76
CA THR A 8 -20.09 19.23 -9.54
C THR A 8 -18.92 18.26 -9.41
N LEU A 9 -19.13 16.98 -9.71
CA LEU A 9 -18.07 15.95 -9.74
C LEU A 9 -17.00 16.28 -10.79
N VAL A 10 -17.42 16.70 -11.99
CA VAL A 10 -16.53 17.09 -13.07
C VAL A 10 -15.76 18.36 -12.71
N ASN A 11 -16.39 19.34 -12.03
CA ASN A 11 -15.72 20.56 -11.59
C ASN A 11 -14.73 20.30 -10.44
N ALA A 12 -15.09 19.49 -9.45
CA ALA A 12 -14.18 19.01 -8.39
C ALA A 12 -13.01 18.18 -8.95
N MET A 13 -13.22 17.50 -10.08
CA MET A 13 -12.14 16.81 -10.79
C MET A 13 -11.32 17.74 -11.68
N LYS A 14 -11.84 18.89 -12.13
CA LYS A 14 -11.17 19.83 -13.05
C LYS A 14 -10.20 20.77 -12.34
N SER A 15 -10.39 21.05 -11.05
CA SER A 15 -9.31 21.64 -10.26
C SER A 15 -8.17 20.65 -10.25
N SER A 16 -7.00 21.07 -10.72
CA SER A 16 -5.76 20.31 -10.56
C SER A 16 -5.73 19.81 -9.12
N PHE A 17 -5.60 18.50 -8.91
CA PHE A 17 -5.58 17.95 -7.56
C PHE A 17 -4.40 18.58 -6.82
N HIS A 18 -4.67 19.62 -6.04
CA HIS A 18 -3.71 20.23 -5.14
C HIS A 18 -3.60 19.31 -3.93
N ALA A 19 -2.45 19.30 -3.26
CA ALA A 19 -2.36 18.65 -1.97
C ALA A 19 -3.48 19.24 -1.09
N PRO A 20 -4.36 18.40 -0.51
CA PRO A 20 -5.47 18.93 0.26
C PRO A 20 -4.92 19.68 1.49
N PRO A 21 -5.66 20.68 2.01
CA PRO A 21 -5.15 21.55 3.08
C PRO A 21 -4.74 20.72 4.29
N PRO A 22 -3.59 21.03 4.92
CA PRO A 22 -3.19 20.38 6.16
C PRO A 22 -4.16 20.77 7.29
N ALA A 23 -4.41 19.86 8.24
CA ALA A 23 -5.14 20.24 9.46
C ALA A 23 -4.35 21.17 10.38
N ASN A 24 -3.02 21.05 10.32
CA ASN A 24 -2.12 21.78 11.20
C ASN A 24 -1.40 22.88 10.40
N ASP A 25 -0.52 23.60 11.07
CA ASP A 25 0.37 24.60 10.48
C ASP A 25 1.13 24.05 9.25
N PRO A 26 1.68 24.94 8.41
CA PRO A 26 2.54 24.56 7.27
C PRO A 26 3.59 23.48 7.60
N PRO A 27 4.09 22.77 6.56
CA PRO A 27 5.17 21.81 6.71
C PRO A 27 6.35 22.41 7.51
N LEU A 28 6.84 21.68 8.51
CA LEU A 28 7.95 22.13 9.36
C LEU A 28 9.29 22.19 8.60
N PHE A 29 9.47 21.31 7.63
CA PHE A 29 10.69 21.15 6.85
C PHE A 29 10.37 20.40 5.55
N THR A 30 11.36 20.35 4.65
CA THR A 30 11.33 19.44 3.49
C THR A 30 12.36 18.33 3.68
N ALA A 31 12.06 17.13 3.17
CA ALA A 31 12.93 15.98 3.27
C ALA A 31 12.67 14.99 2.13
N ILE A 32 13.60 14.07 1.93
CA ILE A 32 13.48 12.97 0.98
C ILE A 32 12.86 11.77 1.69
N LEU A 33 11.67 11.37 1.24
CA LEU A 33 10.98 10.15 1.65
C LEU A 33 11.31 9.01 0.66
N LYS A 34 11.44 7.77 1.17
CA LYS A 34 11.64 6.57 0.34
C LYS A 34 12.89 6.65 -0.55
N LYS A 35 14.02 7.12 0.00
CA LYS A 35 15.30 7.15 -0.73
C LYS A 35 15.79 5.73 -1.02
N SER A 36 15.65 4.81 -0.06
CA SER A 36 15.76 3.37 -0.25
C SER A 36 14.51 2.64 0.25
N CYS A 37 14.43 1.32 0.05
CA CYS A 37 13.30 0.53 0.53
C CYS A 37 13.25 0.46 2.07
N GLU A 38 14.42 0.45 2.71
CA GLU A 38 14.60 0.35 4.15
C GLU A 38 14.11 1.60 4.89
N ASP A 39 14.01 2.72 4.19
CA ASP A 39 13.47 3.98 4.72
C ASP A 39 11.95 3.97 4.87
N PHE A 40 11.27 2.97 4.31
CA PHE A 40 9.83 2.84 4.41
C PHE A 40 9.48 1.40 4.69
N GLN A 41 9.34 1.09 5.97
CA GLN A 41 9.03 -0.25 6.44
C GLN A 41 7.57 -0.33 6.84
N VAL A 42 6.90 -1.39 6.41
CA VAL A 42 5.49 -1.61 6.69
C VAL A 42 5.30 -3.00 7.27
N GLU A 43 4.72 -3.10 8.45
CA GLU A 43 4.40 -4.37 9.08
C GLU A 43 2.89 -4.59 9.08
N GLU A 44 2.39 -5.60 8.36
CA GLU A 44 0.96 -5.91 8.35
C GLU A 44 0.54 -6.62 9.64
N GLN A 45 -0.38 -5.99 10.38
CA GLN A 45 -0.97 -6.56 11.59
C GLN A 45 -2.33 -7.16 11.29
N ILE A 46 -2.53 -8.41 11.68
CA ILE A 46 -3.81 -9.13 11.57
C ILE A 46 -4.31 -9.49 12.98
N GLY A 47 -5.60 -9.33 13.20
CA GLY A 47 -6.27 -9.75 14.44
C GLY A 47 -6.81 -11.18 14.32
N ILE A 48 -5.97 -12.13 13.93
CA ILE A 48 -6.38 -13.54 13.78
C ILE A 48 -5.68 -14.38 14.84
N ASP A 49 -6.47 -15.07 15.64
CA ASP A 49 -5.98 -16.16 16.48
C ASP A 49 -5.89 -17.43 15.63
N PHE A 50 -4.65 -17.85 15.37
CA PHE A 50 -4.38 -19.03 14.54
C PHE A 50 -4.87 -20.30 15.23
N SER A 51 -5.52 -21.18 14.47
CA SER A 51 -6.11 -22.40 15.04
C SER A 51 -5.12 -23.54 15.18
N GLY A 52 -3.89 -23.40 14.66
CA GLY A 52 -2.86 -24.46 14.64
C GLY A 52 -3.17 -25.63 13.69
N ALA A 53 -4.39 -25.71 13.15
CA ALA A 53 -4.84 -26.70 12.19
C ALA A 53 -5.78 -26.08 11.13
N GLY A 54 -5.94 -26.79 10.01
CA GLY A 54 -6.83 -26.40 8.91
C GLY A 54 -6.18 -26.50 7.54
N GLU A 55 -6.98 -26.30 6.49
CA GLU A 55 -6.53 -26.45 5.10
C GLU A 55 -5.76 -25.24 4.56
N HIS A 56 -5.70 -24.13 5.31
CA HIS A 56 -4.95 -22.94 4.93
C HIS A 56 -3.65 -22.81 5.72
N LEU A 57 -2.54 -22.71 4.98
CA LEU A 57 -1.24 -22.31 5.50
C LEU A 57 -1.10 -20.80 5.39
N TYR A 58 -1.01 -20.11 6.51
CA TYR A 58 -0.70 -18.70 6.59
C TYR A 58 0.81 -18.51 6.62
N LEU A 59 1.28 -17.55 5.83
CA LEU A 59 2.68 -17.20 5.68
C LEU A 59 2.81 -15.68 5.86
N GLN A 60 3.55 -15.26 6.88
CA GLN A 60 3.99 -13.87 7.00
C GLN A 60 5.31 -13.74 6.25
N ILE A 61 5.27 -12.99 5.15
CA ILE A 61 6.40 -12.86 4.24
C ILE A 61 6.88 -11.42 4.27
N GLU A 62 8.15 -11.22 4.61
CA GLU A 62 8.84 -9.96 4.36
C GLU A 62 9.28 -9.91 2.90
N LYS A 63 9.02 -8.78 2.25
CA LYS A 63 9.36 -8.53 0.86
C LYS A 63 10.08 -7.21 0.70
N ARG A 64 11.01 -7.20 -0.26
CA ARG A 64 11.73 -6.00 -0.70
C ARG A 64 11.71 -5.92 -2.22
N ARG A 65 11.39 -4.73 -2.76
CA ARG A 65 11.34 -4.45 -4.22
C ARG A 65 10.42 -5.39 -5.02
N LEU A 66 9.43 -5.98 -4.37
CA LEU A 66 8.46 -6.89 -4.96
C LEU A 66 7.05 -6.39 -4.71
N ASN A 67 6.16 -6.59 -5.68
CA ASN A 67 4.73 -6.39 -5.51
C ASN A 67 4.12 -7.61 -4.79
N SER A 68 2.96 -7.42 -4.16
CA SER A 68 2.22 -8.54 -3.57
C SER A 68 1.87 -9.63 -4.58
N MET A 69 1.66 -9.28 -5.86
CA MET A 69 1.33 -10.25 -6.90
C MET A 69 2.51 -11.12 -7.33
N ASP A 70 3.74 -10.58 -7.30
CA ASP A 70 4.95 -11.35 -7.60
C ASP A 70 5.08 -12.54 -6.61
N ILE A 71 4.68 -12.31 -5.35
CA ILE A 71 4.66 -13.34 -4.30
C ILE A 71 3.53 -14.34 -4.53
N VAL A 72 2.34 -13.88 -4.96
CA VAL A 72 1.22 -14.77 -5.31
C VAL A 72 1.65 -15.73 -6.41
N GLU A 73 2.28 -15.24 -7.48
CA GLU A 73 2.76 -16.08 -8.59
C GLU A 73 3.80 -17.09 -8.13
N LEU A 74 4.74 -16.68 -7.29
CA LEU A 74 5.72 -17.59 -6.69
C LEU A 74 5.02 -18.68 -5.88
N LEU A 75 4.10 -18.32 -4.98
CA LEU A 75 3.35 -19.27 -4.15
C LEU A 75 2.48 -20.24 -4.98
N GLN A 76 1.91 -19.78 -6.10
CA GLN A 76 1.21 -20.67 -7.04
C GLN A 76 2.13 -21.76 -7.58
N SER A 77 3.34 -21.38 -8.00
CA SER A 77 4.32 -22.32 -8.54
C SER A 77 4.82 -23.31 -7.48
N VAL A 78 5.09 -22.83 -6.27
CA VAL A 78 5.60 -23.64 -5.14
C VAL A 78 4.57 -24.68 -4.72
N TYR A 79 3.35 -24.24 -4.43
CA TYR A 79 2.31 -25.10 -3.89
C TYR A 79 1.43 -25.76 -4.95
N LYS A 80 1.66 -25.46 -6.22
CA LYS A 80 0.89 -25.97 -7.38
C LYS A 80 -0.61 -25.68 -7.24
N VAL A 81 -0.93 -24.47 -6.80
CA VAL A 81 -2.31 -23.99 -6.59
C VAL A 81 -2.65 -22.83 -7.52
N ARG A 82 -3.94 -22.48 -7.61
CA ARG A 82 -4.38 -21.32 -8.38
C ARG A 82 -4.36 -20.06 -7.53
N SER A 83 -4.31 -18.89 -8.15
CA SER A 83 -4.38 -17.60 -7.46
C SER A 83 -5.64 -17.46 -6.58
N VAL A 84 -6.75 -18.09 -6.97
CA VAL A 84 -8.00 -18.12 -6.19
C VAL A 84 -7.88 -18.92 -4.89
N ASP A 85 -6.85 -19.75 -4.73
CA ASP A 85 -6.57 -20.52 -3.51
C ASP A 85 -5.62 -19.75 -2.57
N ILE A 86 -5.10 -18.61 -3.03
CA ILE A 86 -4.21 -17.71 -2.28
C ILE A 86 -4.99 -16.47 -1.82
N GLY A 87 -4.88 -16.15 -0.54
CA GLY A 87 -5.50 -15.01 0.12
C GLY A 87 -4.47 -13.99 0.57
N LEU A 88 -4.84 -12.72 0.55
CA LEU A 88 -4.06 -11.60 1.07
C LEU A 88 -5.01 -10.48 1.49
N SER A 89 -4.63 -9.70 2.51
CA SER A 89 -5.50 -8.64 3.04
C SER A 89 -5.49 -7.37 2.19
N GLY A 90 -4.33 -6.95 1.69
CA GLY A 90 -4.16 -5.71 0.95
C GLY A 90 -3.05 -5.80 -0.08
N LEU A 91 -2.79 -4.71 -0.78
CA LEU A 91 -1.56 -4.56 -1.56
C LEU A 91 -0.54 -3.82 -0.72
N LYS A 92 0.73 -4.12 -0.94
CA LYS A 92 1.85 -3.45 -0.28
C LYS A 92 2.77 -2.82 -1.32
N ASP A 93 3.37 -1.70 -0.96
CA ASP A 93 4.20 -0.90 -1.86
C ASP A 93 5.42 -1.69 -2.36
N ARG A 94 5.74 -1.59 -3.64
CA ARG A 94 6.95 -2.22 -4.21
C ARG A 94 8.22 -1.66 -3.58
N ASN A 95 8.30 -0.32 -3.49
CA ASN A 95 9.47 0.42 -3.02
C ASN A 95 9.42 0.58 -1.49
N SER A 96 9.47 -0.56 -0.79
CA SER A 96 9.45 -0.66 0.66
C SER A 96 10.04 -1.99 1.11
N VAL A 97 10.39 -2.09 2.38
CA VAL A 97 10.49 -3.38 3.08
C VAL A 97 9.15 -3.61 3.76
N SER A 98 8.36 -4.58 3.31
CA SER A 98 7.03 -4.83 3.86
C SER A 98 6.89 -6.25 4.36
N SER A 99 6.37 -6.46 5.56
CA SER A 99 5.81 -7.76 5.96
C SER A 99 4.34 -7.83 5.59
N GLN A 100 3.93 -8.97 5.04
CA GLN A 100 2.58 -9.19 4.55
C GLN A 100 2.14 -10.63 4.80
N TRP A 101 0.89 -10.81 5.21
CA TRP A 101 0.28 -12.12 5.37
C TRP A 101 -0.36 -12.61 4.07
N PHE A 102 -0.08 -13.87 3.77
CA PHE A 102 -0.72 -14.65 2.73
C PHE A 102 -1.34 -15.91 3.34
N SER A 103 -2.47 -16.38 2.81
CA SER A 103 -3.00 -17.71 3.13
C SER A 103 -3.03 -18.56 1.88
N VAL A 104 -2.46 -19.76 1.90
CA VAL A 104 -2.46 -20.71 0.79
C VAL A 104 -3.29 -21.92 1.18
N ARG A 105 -4.30 -22.30 0.39
CA ARG A 105 -5.02 -23.56 0.59
C ARG A 105 -4.14 -24.73 0.14
N THR A 106 -3.55 -25.49 1.05
CA THR A 106 -2.58 -26.54 0.70
C THR A 106 -2.43 -27.58 1.81
N PRO A 107 -2.23 -28.88 1.49
CA PRO A 107 -1.85 -29.88 2.48
C PRO A 107 -0.37 -29.77 2.90
N GLN A 108 0.48 -29.08 2.11
CA GLN A 108 1.92 -28.91 2.39
C GLN A 108 2.17 -27.85 3.47
N ASP A 109 3.29 -27.97 4.18
CA ASP A 109 3.73 -26.98 5.19
C ASP A 109 4.60 -25.85 4.58
N ALA A 110 5.25 -25.06 5.43
CA ALA A 110 6.02 -23.90 5.02
C ALA A 110 7.39 -24.24 4.41
N SER A 111 7.89 -25.46 4.58
CA SER A 111 9.23 -25.85 4.13
C SER A 111 9.43 -25.62 2.63
N ALA A 112 8.41 -25.90 1.81
CA ALA A 112 8.44 -25.67 0.37
C ALA A 112 8.64 -24.19 0.02
N ALA A 113 8.01 -23.27 0.76
CA ALA A 113 8.17 -21.84 0.55
C ALA A 113 9.57 -21.37 0.99
N GLU A 114 10.07 -21.81 2.14
CA GLU A 114 11.41 -21.47 2.64
C GLU A 114 12.49 -21.82 1.60
N HIS A 115 12.50 -23.07 1.13
CA HIS A 115 13.44 -23.53 0.11
C HIS A 115 13.32 -22.75 -1.21
N ALA A 116 12.08 -22.46 -1.63
CA ALA A 116 11.84 -21.68 -2.84
C ALA A 116 12.33 -20.23 -2.71
N PHE A 117 12.18 -19.61 -1.54
CA PHE A 117 12.63 -18.24 -1.28
C PHE A 117 14.15 -18.16 -1.24
N GLU A 118 14.83 -19.15 -0.62
CA GLU A 118 16.28 -19.25 -0.70
C GLU A 118 16.76 -19.35 -2.15
N LYS A 119 16.15 -20.25 -2.95
CA LYS A 119 16.49 -20.42 -4.36
C LYS A 119 16.26 -19.12 -5.15
N PHE A 120 15.13 -18.44 -4.90
CA PHE A 120 14.79 -17.16 -5.52
C PHE A 120 15.84 -16.09 -5.19
N ASN A 121 16.24 -15.98 -3.92
CA ASN A 121 17.24 -15.01 -3.48
C ASN A 121 18.61 -15.29 -4.11
N ARG A 122 19.09 -16.55 -4.10
CA ARG A 122 20.38 -16.94 -4.73
C ARG A 122 20.40 -16.69 -6.24
N ALA A 123 19.30 -16.97 -6.94
CA ALA A 123 19.18 -16.70 -8.37
C ALA A 123 19.21 -15.18 -8.65
N SER A 124 18.59 -14.39 -7.77
CA SER A 124 18.59 -12.94 -7.87
C SER A 124 19.98 -12.34 -7.61
N ASP A 125 20.79 -12.94 -6.73
CA ASP A 125 22.20 -12.55 -6.50
C ASP A 125 23.09 -12.84 -7.72
N SER A 126 22.88 -14.00 -8.35
CA SER A 126 23.75 -14.49 -9.44
C SER A 126 23.55 -13.74 -10.77
N SER A 127 22.44 -13.00 -10.90
CA SER A 127 22.10 -12.27 -12.13
C SER A 127 22.93 -10.99 -12.35
N ASN A 128 23.81 -10.61 -11.42
CA ASN A 128 24.75 -9.48 -11.57
C ASN A 128 26.15 -9.84 -11.04
N ALA A 129 26.90 -10.64 -11.80
CA ALA A 129 28.33 -10.82 -11.56
C ALA A 129 29.11 -9.55 -11.98
N GLY A 130 29.09 -8.51 -11.14
CA GLY A 130 29.90 -7.29 -11.36
C GLY A 130 29.46 -6.07 -10.55
N ASP A 131 28.20 -6.01 -10.14
CA ASP A 131 27.66 -4.97 -9.26
C ASP A 131 26.67 -5.67 -8.33
N ILE A 132 26.87 -5.58 -7.02
CA ILE A 132 25.87 -6.01 -6.02
C ILE A 132 24.68 -5.07 -6.17
N SER A 133 23.81 -5.33 -7.14
CA SER A 133 22.79 -4.36 -7.47
C SER A 133 21.75 -4.40 -6.35
N ASP A 134 21.69 -3.29 -5.61
CA ASP A 134 20.62 -2.95 -4.66
C ASP A 134 19.21 -3.06 -5.28
N SER A 135 19.12 -3.30 -6.59
CA SER A 135 17.93 -3.41 -7.40
C SER A 135 17.17 -4.74 -7.34
N ALA A 136 17.80 -5.81 -6.87
CA ALA A 136 17.18 -7.13 -6.88
C ALA A 136 16.08 -7.30 -5.80
N GLY A 137 15.02 -8.04 -6.14
CA GLY A 137 13.96 -8.40 -5.21
C GLY A 137 14.44 -9.41 -4.16
N ARG A 138 13.93 -9.30 -2.93
CA ARG A 138 14.23 -10.25 -1.84
C ARG A 138 12.98 -10.63 -1.09
N LEU A 139 12.97 -11.88 -0.59
CA LEU A 139 11.88 -12.44 0.21
C LEU A 139 12.45 -13.17 1.42
N ARG A 140 11.74 -13.10 2.54
CA ARG A 140 12.05 -13.87 3.75
C ARG A 140 10.75 -14.30 4.42
N LEU A 141 10.68 -15.58 4.80
CA LEU A 141 9.58 -16.06 5.63
C LEU A 141 9.83 -15.62 7.08
N LEU A 142 8.85 -14.94 7.69
CA LEU A 142 8.92 -14.51 9.09
C LEU A 142 8.20 -15.50 10.01
N ARG A 143 7.02 -15.96 9.58
CA ARG A 143 6.15 -16.83 10.38
C ARG A 143 5.29 -17.69 9.48
N ALA A 144 4.98 -18.90 9.93
CA ALA A 144 4.01 -19.78 9.29
C ALA A 144 3.06 -20.40 10.31
N GLU A 145 1.77 -20.43 9.99
CA GLU A 145 0.72 -20.89 10.90
C GLU A 145 -0.40 -21.60 10.13
N ARG A 146 -1.10 -22.53 10.76
CA ARG A 146 -2.27 -23.18 10.16
C ARG A 146 -3.57 -22.52 10.60
N HIS A 147 -4.50 -22.39 9.67
CA HIS A 147 -5.82 -21.88 9.95
C HIS A 147 -6.92 -22.54 9.11
N GLN A 148 -8.15 -22.53 9.62
CA GLN A 148 -9.30 -23.13 8.94
C GLN A 148 -9.81 -22.30 7.75
N ARG A 149 -9.72 -20.96 7.85
CA ARG A 149 -10.34 -20.05 6.88
C ARG A 149 -9.28 -19.36 6.02
N LYS A 150 -9.65 -19.06 4.78
CA LYS A 150 -8.85 -18.24 3.87
C LYS A 150 -8.74 -16.78 4.37
N LEU A 151 -7.56 -16.17 4.25
CA LEU A 151 -7.36 -14.73 4.42
C LEU A 151 -8.10 -13.96 3.32
N ARG A 152 -8.92 -12.99 3.72
CA ARG A 152 -9.70 -12.16 2.81
C ARG A 152 -9.16 -10.73 2.75
N ARG A 153 -9.58 -10.00 1.73
CA ARG A 153 -9.23 -8.59 1.60
C ARG A 153 -9.82 -7.78 2.75
N GLY A 154 -9.05 -6.84 3.27
CA GLY A 154 -9.48 -5.96 4.36
C GLY A 154 -9.48 -6.61 5.74
N THR A 155 -8.87 -7.79 5.92
CA THR A 155 -8.84 -8.49 7.22
C THR A 155 -7.77 -7.95 8.18
N HIS A 156 -6.73 -7.28 7.67
CA HIS A 156 -5.76 -6.58 8.51
C HIS A 156 -6.44 -5.54 9.40
N ILE A 157 -5.94 -5.42 10.63
CA ILE A 157 -6.44 -4.45 11.62
C ILE A 157 -5.70 -3.12 11.50
N SER A 158 -4.41 -3.17 11.20
CA SER A 158 -3.54 -1.99 11.09
C SER A 158 -2.28 -2.34 10.29
N ASN A 159 -1.47 -1.31 10.03
CA ASN A 159 -0.10 -1.49 9.57
C ASN A 159 0.82 -0.70 10.49
N GLY A 160 1.88 -1.32 10.99
CA GLY A 160 2.99 -0.62 11.64
C GLY A 160 3.86 0.04 10.59
N PHE A 161 4.29 1.28 10.83
CA PHE A 161 5.17 2.01 9.92
C PHE A 161 6.46 2.42 10.64
N SER A 162 7.60 2.16 10.01
CA SER A 162 8.87 2.78 10.36
C SER A 162 9.37 3.56 9.14
N ILE A 163 9.51 4.88 9.30
CA ILE A 163 9.79 5.79 8.19
C ILE A 163 11.04 6.59 8.53
N ARG A 164 12.01 6.58 7.61
CA ARG A 164 13.21 7.42 7.67
C ARG A 164 13.12 8.52 6.62
N LEU A 165 13.34 9.75 7.06
CA LEU A 165 13.43 10.92 6.19
C LEU A 165 14.90 11.31 6.04
N HIS A 166 15.34 11.54 4.80
CA HIS A 166 16.71 11.93 4.48
C HIS A 166 16.80 13.40 4.08
N ASN A 167 17.99 13.98 4.19
CA ASN A 167 18.30 15.34 3.71
C ASN A 167 17.28 16.37 4.21
N VAL A 168 16.99 16.35 5.52
CA VAL A 168 16.07 17.31 6.15
C VAL A 168 16.61 18.72 5.94
N GLN A 169 15.86 19.54 5.21
CA GLN A 169 16.17 20.95 4.98
C GLN A 169 15.44 21.78 6.04
N CYS A 170 16.20 22.33 6.98
CA CYS A 170 15.72 23.21 8.03
C CYS A 170 16.78 24.26 8.35
N SER A 171 16.36 25.40 8.89
CA SER A 171 17.27 26.50 9.27
C SER A 171 17.99 26.25 10.59
N ASP A 172 17.31 25.60 11.54
CA ASP A 172 17.87 25.20 12.83
C ASP A 172 17.33 23.82 13.23
N ILE A 173 18.23 22.89 13.51
CA ILE A 173 17.89 21.51 13.80
C ILE A 173 17.21 21.35 15.17
N THR A 174 17.63 22.13 16.17
CA THR A 174 17.14 21.98 17.54
C THR A 174 15.67 22.41 17.62
N SER A 175 15.35 23.62 17.16
CA SER A 175 13.96 24.09 17.09
C SER A 175 13.08 23.21 16.17
N THR A 176 13.64 22.66 15.09
CA THR A 176 12.90 21.73 14.22
C THR A 176 12.53 20.45 14.95
N VAL A 177 13.44 19.87 15.74
CA VAL A 177 13.15 18.69 16.56
C VAL A 177 12.05 18.98 17.57
N ASP A 178 12.11 20.11 18.27
CA ASP A 178 11.09 20.51 19.24
C ASP A 178 9.71 20.68 18.57
N ALA A 179 9.65 21.35 17.42
CA ALA A 179 8.42 21.52 16.65
C ALA A 179 7.85 20.19 16.15
N VAL A 180 8.70 19.24 15.77
CA VAL A 180 8.27 17.88 15.39
C VAL A 180 7.63 17.16 16.57
N LEU A 181 8.25 17.20 17.74
CA LEU A 181 7.71 16.55 18.94
C LEU A 181 6.36 17.16 19.33
N GLN A 182 6.23 18.49 19.26
CA GLN A 182 4.95 19.17 19.49
C GLN A 182 3.88 18.74 18.47
N ARG A 183 4.24 18.61 17.18
CA ARG A 183 3.29 18.17 16.16
C ARG A 183 2.88 16.71 16.32
N ILE A 184 3.79 15.83 16.72
CA ILE A 184 3.47 14.44 17.06
C ILE A 184 2.48 14.40 18.23
N GLN A 185 2.68 15.23 19.25
CA GLN A 185 1.78 15.31 20.39
C GLN A 185 0.38 15.83 19.97
N SER A 186 0.31 16.88 19.15
CA SER A 186 -0.96 17.36 18.58
C SER A 186 -1.67 16.28 17.76
N ILE A 187 -0.96 15.54 16.91
CA ILE A 187 -1.54 14.44 16.12
C ILE A 187 -2.07 13.33 17.03
N LYS A 188 -1.40 13.05 18.15
CA LYS A 188 -1.86 12.05 19.13
C LYS A 188 -3.16 12.47 19.81
N ASP A 189 -3.29 13.76 20.16
CA ASP A 189 -4.42 14.27 20.93
C ASP A 189 -5.64 14.60 20.05
N GLN A 190 -5.41 15.09 18.82
CA GLN A 190 -6.46 15.61 17.94
C GLN A 190 -6.64 14.79 16.65
N GLY A 191 -5.72 13.86 16.37
CA GLY A 191 -5.70 13.12 15.11
C GLY A 191 -5.18 13.95 13.95
N PHE A 192 -5.50 13.50 12.73
CA PHE A 192 -5.15 14.18 11.49
C PHE A 192 -6.19 13.86 10.40
N PRO A 193 -6.31 14.68 9.34
CA PRO A 193 -7.22 14.43 8.24
C PRO A 193 -6.87 13.14 7.53
N ASN A 194 -7.83 12.22 7.47
CA ASN A 194 -7.63 10.91 6.87
C ASN A 194 -7.73 10.94 5.34
N TYR A 195 -6.94 11.80 4.69
CA TYR A 195 -6.95 11.92 3.23
C TYR A 195 -6.54 10.61 2.54
N ILE A 196 -7.18 10.33 1.42
CA ILE A 196 -6.78 9.24 0.53
C ILE A 196 -5.58 9.73 -0.30
N GLY A 197 -4.43 9.10 -0.09
CA GLY A 197 -3.16 9.52 -0.68
C GLY A 197 -3.04 9.37 -2.20
N ALA A 198 -2.03 10.05 -2.77
CA ALA A 198 -1.78 10.19 -4.20
C ALA A 198 -1.76 8.86 -4.99
N GLN A 199 -1.28 7.78 -4.35
CA GLN A 199 -1.21 6.45 -4.95
C GLN A 199 -2.57 5.96 -5.48
N ARG A 200 -3.69 6.35 -4.85
CA ARG A 200 -5.04 5.98 -5.30
C ARG A 200 -5.35 6.55 -6.68
N PHE A 201 -4.84 7.73 -6.98
CA PHE A 201 -5.12 8.50 -8.20
C PHE A 201 -4.24 8.09 -9.39
N GLY A 202 -3.33 7.14 -9.17
CA GLY A 202 -2.38 6.64 -10.16
C GLY A 202 -1.19 7.57 -10.35
N GLN A 203 -0.13 7.04 -10.97
CA GLN A 203 1.03 7.84 -11.34
C GLN A 203 0.60 9.00 -12.25
N ASP A 204 1.08 10.20 -11.94
CA ASP A 204 0.78 11.44 -12.66
C ASP A 204 -0.73 11.66 -12.87
N GLN A 205 -1.56 11.26 -11.91
CA GLN A 205 -3.02 11.43 -11.94
C GLN A 205 -3.71 10.73 -13.13
N ARG A 206 -3.05 9.79 -13.81
CA ARG A 206 -3.59 9.09 -14.98
C ARG A 206 -4.93 8.40 -14.71
N ASN A 207 -5.21 7.95 -13.47
CA ASN A 207 -6.52 7.37 -13.18
C ASN A 207 -7.61 8.44 -13.05
N VAL A 208 -7.28 9.65 -12.61
CA VAL A 208 -8.21 10.79 -12.54
C VAL A 208 -8.66 11.18 -13.93
N GLU A 209 -7.72 11.38 -14.87
CA GLU A 209 -8.05 11.72 -16.26
C GLU A 209 -8.93 10.66 -16.94
N ARG A 210 -8.64 9.38 -16.68
CA ARG A 210 -9.43 8.26 -17.20
C ARG A 210 -10.85 8.28 -16.65
N VAL A 211 -11.00 8.59 -15.36
CA VAL A 211 -12.32 8.72 -14.70
C VAL A 211 -13.09 9.89 -15.27
N GLN A 212 -12.47 11.07 -15.43
CA GLN A 212 -13.09 12.23 -16.05
C GLN A 212 -13.60 11.92 -17.46
N ARG A 213 -12.75 11.31 -18.30
CA ARG A 213 -13.13 10.90 -19.67
C ARG A 213 -14.28 9.90 -19.67
N TRP A 214 -14.26 8.94 -18.76
CA TRP A 214 -15.32 7.95 -18.65
C TRP A 214 -16.66 8.55 -18.19
N ILE A 215 -16.63 9.48 -17.23
CA ILE A 215 -17.83 10.20 -16.76
C ILE A 215 -18.39 11.08 -17.89
N ALA A 216 -17.53 11.76 -18.64
CA ALA A 216 -17.93 12.60 -19.77
C ALA A 216 -18.49 11.79 -20.96
N SER A 217 -18.11 10.52 -21.10
CA SER A 217 -18.53 9.64 -22.20
C SER A 217 -18.91 8.23 -21.70
N PRO A 218 -20.01 8.10 -20.93
CA PRO A 218 -20.35 6.89 -20.19
C PRO A 218 -20.76 5.70 -21.06
N LYS A 219 -20.95 5.91 -22.38
CA LYS A 219 -21.28 4.86 -23.35
C LYS A 219 -20.11 3.92 -23.67
N THR A 220 -18.89 4.23 -23.21
CA THR A 220 -17.74 3.34 -23.40
C THR A 220 -17.85 2.09 -22.51
N ARG A 221 -17.84 0.91 -23.15
CA ARG A 221 -17.83 -0.37 -22.44
C ARG A 221 -16.49 -0.56 -21.74
N VAL A 222 -16.53 -0.74 -20.42
CA VAL A 222 -15.35 -0.93 -19.57
C VAL A 222 -15.43 -2.27 -18.86
N SER A 223 -14.27 -2.91 -18.66
CA SER A 223 -14.23 -4.15 -17.89
C SER A 223 -14.68 -3.89 -16.44
N ARG A 224 -15.24 -4.92 -15.78
CA ARG A 224 -15.67 -4.83 -14.38
C ARG A 224 -14.57 -4.35 -13.44
N GLN A 225 -13.33 -4.80 -13.68
CA GLN A 225 -12.16 -4.39 -12.90
C GLN A 225 -11.83 -2.90 -13.08
N LYS A 226 -11.78 -2.42 -14.33
CA LYS A 226 -11.54 -1.00 -14.62
C LYS A 226 -12.64 -0.12 -14.02
N ARG A 227 -13.91 -0.53 -14.18
CA ARG A 227 -15.06 0.17 -13.57
C ARG A 227 -14.94 0.25 -12.05
N SER A 228 -14.59 -0.85 -11.38
CA SER A 228 -14.41 -0.86 -9.93
C SER A 228 -13.30 0.09 -9.48
N LEU A 229 -12.16 0.11 -10.19
CA LEU A 229 -11.06 1.03 -9.90
C LEU A 229 -11.49 2.49 -10.10
N TRP A 230 -12.13 2.80 -11.22
CA TRP A 230 -12.55 4.16 -11.56
C TRP A 230 -13.60 4.72 -10.60
N LEU A 231 -14.57 3.91 -10.19
CA LEU A 231 -15.51 4.28 -9.14
C LEU A 231 -14.82 4.50 -7.79
N SER A 232 -13.81 3.69 -7.47
CA SER A 232 -13.00 3.91 -6.26
C SER A 232 -12.27 5.25 -6.29
N VAL A 233 -11.68 5.61 -7.43
CA VAL A 233 -11.00 6.89 -7.62
C VAL A 233 -11.97 8.06 -7.48
N ALA A 234 -13.11 8.02 -8.18
CA ALA A 234 -14.12 9.08 -8.12
C ALA A 234 -14.59 9.36 -6.69
N ARG A 235 -14.94 8.31 -5.94
CA ARG A 235 -15.36 8.44 -4.53
C ARG A 235 -14.25 8.99 -3.64
N SER A 236 -12.98 8.66 -3.95
CA SER A 236 -11.84 9.13 -3.16
C SER A 236 -11.60 10.63 -3.34
N ILE A 237 -11.83 11.16 -4.55
CA ILE A 237 -11.74 12.61 -4.82
C ILE A 237 -12.81 13.35 -4.01
N ILE A 238 -14.07 12.94 -4.13
CA ILE A 238 -15.18 13.55 -3.40
C ILE A 238 -14.93 13.52 -1.88
N PHE A 239 -14.46 12.38 -1.37
CA PHE A 239 -14.13 12.24 0.04
C PHE A 239 -13.05 13.25 0.47
N ASN A 240 -11.95 13.37 -0.29
CA ASN A 240 -10.89 14.33 0.04
C ASN A 240 -11.39 15.78 0.00
N GLU A 241 -12.24 16.14 -0.96
CA GLU A 241 -12.86 17.48 -1.03
C GLU A 241 -13.73 17.78 0.19
N VAL A 242 -14.55 16.82 0.63
CA VAL A 242 -15.38 16.98 1.83
C VAL A 242 -14.53 17.11 3.09
N VAL A 243 -13.45 16.32 3.19
CA VAL A 243 -12.50 16.45 4.32
C VAL A 243 -11.80 17.81 4.27
N ALA A 244 -11.38 18.26 3.09
CA ALA A 244 -10.71 19.55 2.90
C ALA A 244 -11.59 20.73 3.34
N ALA A 245 -12.86 20.74 2.96
CA ALA A 245 -13.81 21.77 3.40
C ALA A 245 -13.92 21.80 4.93
N ARG A 246 -14.05 20.64 5.58
CA ARG A 246 -14.16 20.52 7.04
C ARG A 246 -12.91 20.88 7.83
N VAL A 247 -11.75 20.86 7.19
CA VAL A 247 -10.49 21.29 7.81
C VAL A 247 -10.41 22.83 7.87
N VAL A 248 -11.12 23.51 6.98
CA VAL A 248 -11.13 24.98 6.87
C VAL A 248 -12.29 25.62 7.64
N ASP A 249 -13.38 24.86 7.89
CA ASP A 249 -14.52 25.24 8.73
C ASP A 249 -14.14 25.39 10.22
#